data_AF-A0A3E0LQP3-F1
#
_entry.id   AF-A0A3E0LQP3-F1
#
_cell.length_a   1.000
_cell.length_b   1.000
_cell.length_c   1.000
_cell.angle_alpha   90.00
_cell.angle_beta   90.00
_cell.angle_gamma   90.00
#
_symmetry.space_group_name_H-M   'P 1'
#
loop_
_entity.id
_entity.type
_entity.pdbx_description
1 polymer ?
#
loop_
_entity_poly.entity_id
_entity_poly.type
_entity_poly.pdbx_seq_one_letter_code
_entity_poly.pdbx_strand_id
1 'polypeptide(L)'
;MIPKTYLNNSLIFLAILLSSLTFTDLAITIRQQPQGFAWEKSLMLSIHQTANLNLNFLSIKLTGLGTYWGVAPILTISLLIFALKKYWYGFAYLLVTMAGGWAISYNLKMLFRRNRPQFWELFYPLPHDFSFPSGHALFSSLLVVSLLILSWRTRWFLGVVLLGIPFVLVIAWTRLYLGVHFPSDILASWLLAIAWSLLVHLCWQQLLKTPKAIGK
;
A
#
# COMPACT_ATOMS: atom_id res chain seq x y z
N MET A 1 -25.68 -9.16 -0.53
CA MET A 1 -25.55 -9.67 -1.91
C MET A 1 -24.06 -9.75 -2.23
N ILE A 2 -23.51 -10.96 -2.38
CA ILE A 2 -22.10 -11.16 -2.73
C ILE A 2 -21.92 -10.70 -4.20
N PRO A 3 -20.96 -9.84 -4.55
CA PRO A 3 -20.76 -9.42 -5.94
C PRO A 3 -20.54 -10.65 -6.84
N LYS A 4 -21.40 -10.85 -7.84
CA LYS A 4 -21.33 -11.98 -8.81
C LYS A 4 -20.22 -11.82 -9.85
N THR A 5 -19.06 -11.28 -9.46
CA THR A 5 -18.03 -10.86 -10.42
C THR A 5 -16.65 -11.21 -9.92
N TYR A 6 -16.36 -12.50 -9.86
CA TYR A 6 -15.04 -12.99 -9.51
C TYR A 6 -14.12 -12.88 -10.72
N LEU A 7 -13.05 -12.09 -10.58
CA LEU A 7 -11.79 -12.39 -11.27
C LEU A 7 -11.53 -13.89 -11.12
N ASN A 8 -11.07 -14.55 -12.19
CA ASN A 8 -10.81 -15.99 -12.16
C ASN A 8 -9.92 -16.31 -10.95
N ASN A 9 -10.41 -17.16 -10.03
CA ASN A 9 -9.70 -17.49 -8.79
C ASN A 9 -8.27 -17.97 -9.06
N SER A 10 -8.03 -18.68 -10.18
CA SER A 10 -6.69 -19.10 -10.59
C SER A 10 -5.79 -17.91 -10.94
N LEU A 11 -6.33 -16.87 -11.59
CA LEU A 11 -5.58 -15.64 -11.87
C LEU A 11 -5.27 -14.85 -10.60
N ILE A 12 -6.23 -14.78 -9.66
CA ILE A 12 -5.99 -14.12 -8.36
C ILE A 12 -4.90 -14.88 -7.59
N PHE A 13 -4.99 -16.21 -7.54
CA PHE A 13 -3.99 -17.05 -6.89
C PHE A 13 -2.60 -16.87 -7.53
N LEU A 14 -2.52 -16.86 -8.86
CA LEU A 14 -1.27 -16.59 -9.57
C LEU A 14 -0.71 -15.20 -9.24
N ALA A 15 -1.55 -14.18 -9.19
CA ALA A 15 -1.13 -12.82 -8.82
C ALA A 15 -0.60 -12.75 -7.38
N ILE A 16 -1.26 -13.43 -6.43
CA ILE A 16 -0.78 -13.54 -5.04
C ILE A 16 0.58 -14.25 -5.01
N LEU A 17 0.71 -15.36 -5.73
CA LEU A 17 1.95 -16.13 -5.77
C LEU A 17 3.11 -15.29 -6.33
N LEU A 18 2.92 -14.67 -7.50
CA LEU A 18 3.92 -13.83 -8.13
C LEU A 18 4.32 -12.65 -7.23
N SER A 19 3.34 -11.90 -6.72
CA SER A 19 3.63 -10.75 -5.84
C SER A 19 4.34 -11.17 -4.54
N SER A 20 3.96 -12.31 -3.95
CA SER A 20 4.58 -12.82 -2.73
C SER A 20 6.00 -13.34 -2.95
N LEU A 21 6.25 -14.06 -4.06
CA LEU A 21 7.58 -14.54 -4.41
C LEU A 21 8.52 -13.37 -4.69
N THR A 22 8.09 -12.39 -5.51
CA THR A 22 8.88 -11.20 -5.80
C THR A 22 9.11 -10.34 -4.55
N PHE A 23 8.11 -10.21 -3.68
CA PHE A 23 8.29 -9.53 -2.39
C PHE A 23 9.34 -10.23 -1.52
N THR A 24 9.28 -11.56 -1.46
CA THR A 24 10.19 -12.37 -0.63
C THR A 24 11.62 -12.26 -1.14
N ASP A 25 11.83 -12.39 -2.45
CA ASP A 25 13.14 -12.23 -3.08
C ASP A 25 13.72 -10.82 -2.83
N LEU A 26 12.92 -9.78 -3.05
CA LEU A 26 13.32 -8.40 -2.77
C LEU A 26 13.63 -8.20 -1.29
N ALA A 27 12.82 -8.75 -0.38
CA ALA A 27 13.03 -8.63 1.05
C ALA A 27 14.32 -9.35 1.50
N ILE A 28 14.62 -10.53 0.97
CA ILE A 28 15.89 -11.23 1.22
C ILE A 28 17.07 -10.36 0.75
N THR A 29 16.96 -9.78 -0.45
CA THR A 29 17.99 -8.93 -1.03
C THR A 29 18.22 -7.65 -0.19
N ILE A 30 17.14 -7.01 0.28
CA ILE A 30 17.21 -5.85 1.19
C ILE A 30 17.90 -6.21 2.51
N ARG A 31 17.62 -7.41 3.04
CA ARG A 31 18.26 -7.88 4.27
C ARG A 31 19.77 -8.04 4.11
N GLN A 32 20.23 -8.44 2.93
CA GLN A 32 21.65 -8.56 2.59
C GLN A 32 22.29 -7.19 2.33
N GLN A 33 21.53 -6.20 1.84
CA GLN A 33 22.02 -4.86 1.51
C GLN A 33 21.21 -3.75 2.20
N PRO A 34 21.27 -3.66 3.55
CA PRO A 34 20.41 -2.76 4.32
C PRO A 34 20.64 -1.28 4.03
N GLN A 35 21.83 -0.91 3.54
CA GLN A 35 22.22 0.47 3.19
C GLN A 35 21.69 0.93 1.83
N GLY A 36 20.97 0.07 1.10
CA GLY A 36 20.45 0.37 -0.24
C GLY A 36 21.38 -0.03 -1.38
N PHE A 37 20.78 -0.14 -2.56
CA PHE A 37 21.46 -0.53 -3.80
C PHE A 37 22.14 0.68 -4.45
N ALA A 38 23.20 0.43 -5.22
CA ALA A 38 23.91 1.50 -5.93
C ALA A 38 23.00 2.33 -6.86
N TRP A 39 22.10 1.67 -7.58
CA TRP A 39 21.14 2.33 -8.48
C TRP A 39 20.10 3.18 -7.74
N GLU A 40 19.75 2.81 -6.50
CA GLU A 40 18.80 3.58 -5.68
C GLU A 40 19.39 4.93 -5.31
N LYS A 41 20.68 4.95 -4.93
CA LYS A 41 21.39 6.18 -4.61
C LYS A 41 21.40 7.13 -5.80
N SER A 42 21.78 6.63 -6.99
CA SER A 42 21.80 7.44 -8.22
C SER A 42 20.43 8.01 -8.55
N LEU A 43 19.37 7.19 -8.51
CA LEU A 43 18.01 7.64 -8.76
C LEU A 43 17.55 8.71 -7.77
N MET A 44 17.79 8.47 -6.48
CA MET A 44 17.38 9.39 -5.42
C MET A 44 18.11 10.73 -5.51
N LEU A 45 19.41 10.72 -5.83
CA LEU A 45 20.17 11.96 -6.05
C LEU A 45 19.67 12.72 -7.28
N SER A 46 19.34 12.04 -8.38
CA SER A 46 18.75 12.70 -9.56
C SER A 46 17.40 13.34 -9.25
N ILE A 47 16.57 12.71 -8.41
CA ILE A 47 15.33 13.33 -7.94
C ILE A 47 15.65 14.56 -7.07
N HIS A 48 16.60 14.42 -6.14
CA HIS A 48 16.98 15.50 -5.22
C HIS A 48 17.56 16.73 -5.93
N GLN A 49 18.20 16.57 -7.10
CA GLN A 49 18.67 17.70 -7.91
C GLN A 49 17.54 18.65 -8.34
N THR A 50 16.29 18.21 -8.34
CA THR A 50 15.13 19.06 -8.63
C THR A 50 14.70 19.92 -7.43
N ALA A 51 15.33 19.74 -6.26
CA ALA A 51 14.87 20.31 -5.02
C ALA A 51 14.92 21.84 -5.00
N ASN A 52 13.79 22.45 -4.62
CA ASN A 52 13.65 23.89 -4.43
C ASN A 52 12.55 24.16 -3.39
N LEU A 53 12.46 25.41 -2.90
CA LEU A 53 11.51 25.77 -1.84
C LEU A 53 10.05 25.42 -2.16
N ASN A 54 9.61 25.64 -3.41
CA ASN A 54 8.23 25.37 -3.83
C ASN A 54 7.94 23.87 -3.85
N LEU A 55 8.82 23.07 -4.45
CA LEU A 55 8.67 21.62 -4.49
C LEU A 55 8.84 20.97 -3.10
N ASN A 56 9.68 21.53 -2.23
CA ASN A 56 9.82 21.11 -0.83
C ASN A 56 8.49 21.29 -0.09
N PHE A 57 7.91 22.48 -0.16
CA PHE A 57 6.62 22.75 0.48
C PHE A 57 5.50 21.89 -0.08
N LEU A 58 5.46 21.73 -1.41
CA LEU A 58 4.47 20.89 -2.09
C LEU A 58 4.62 19.41 -1.68
N SER A 59 5.83 18.86 -1.67
CA SER A 59 6.08 17.47 -1.31
C SER A 59 5.71 17.16 0.15
N ILE A 60 5.96 18.10 1.08
CA ILE A 60 5.56 17.98 2.49
C ILE A 60 4.03 17.93 2.63
N LYS A 61 3.29 18.77 1.88
CA LYS A 61 1.83 18.72 1.86
C LYS A 61 1.31 17.44 1.24
N LEU A 62 1.84 17.05 0.08
CA LEU A 62 1.40 15.88 -0.66
C LEU A 62 1.69 14.58 0.09
N THR A 63 2.84 14.46 0.78
CA THR A 63 3.13 13.25 1.55
C THR A 63 2.10 13.03 2.65
N GLY A 64 1.53 14.09 3.22
CA GLY A 64 0.46 13.98 4.24
C GLY A 64 -0.77 13.23 3.74
N LEU A 65 -1.05 13.27 2.44
CA LEU A 65 -2.17 12.54 1.84
C LEU A 65 -1.98 11.02 1.90
N GLY A 66 -0.74 10.53 1.95
CA GLY A 66 -0.44 9.10 2.02
C GLY A 66 -0.78 8.45 3.37
N THR A 67 -1.19 9.24 4.37
CA THR A 67 -1.61 8.78 5.69
C THR A 67 -2.81 9.60 6.20
N TYR A 68 -2.59 10.53 7.12
CA TYR A 68 -3.64 11.17 7.93
C TYR A 68 -4.54 12.12 7.14
N TRP A 69 -4.06 12.77 6.09
CA TRP A 69 -4.83 13.78 5.35
C TRP A 69 -5.54 13.23 4.11
N GLY A 70 -5.21 12.02 3.66
CA GLY A 70 -5.84 11.41 2.48
C GLY A 70 -6.34 10.00 2.77
N VAL A 71 -5.44 9.05 3.04
CA VAL A 71 -5.83 7.65 3.28
C VAL A 71 -6.83 7.51 4.43
N ALA A 72 -6.57 8.12 5.59
CA ALA A 72 -7.46 7.99 6.75
C ALA A 72 -8.87 8.55 6.50
N PRO A 73 -9.06 9.77 5.94
CA PRO A 73 -10.38 10.28 5.57
C PRO A 73 -11.10 9.41 4.54
N ILE A 74 -10.41 8.98 3.47
CA ILE A 74 -11.03 8.14 2.43
C ILE A 74 -11.44 6.79 3.00
N LEU A 75 -10.61 6.18 3.85
CA LEU A 75 -10.93 4.94 4.56
C LEU A 75 -12.18 5.12 5.43
N THR A 76 -12.19 6.15 6.28
CA THR A 76 -13.32 6.43 7.18
C THR A 76 -14.61 6.66 6.40
N ILE A 77 -14.59 7.50 5.36
CA ILE A 77 -15.75 7.75 4.51
C ILE A 77 -16.22 6.46 3.82
N SER A 78 -15.29 5.64 3.30
CA SER A 78 -15.63 4.37 2.66
C SER A 78 -16.30 3.40 3.64
N LEU A 79 -15.75 3.27 4.86
CA LEU A 79 -16.32 2.43 5.91
C LEU A 79 -17.71 2.94 6.34
N LEU A 80 -17.90 4.24 6.51
CA LEU A 80 -19.19 4.84 6.82
C LEU A 80 -20.22 4.58 5.72
N ILE A 81 -19.86 4.80 4.45
CA ILE A 81 -20.74 4.51 3.31
C ILE A 81 -21.13 3.03 3.30
N PHE A 82 -20.17 2.12 3.50
CA PHE A 82 -20.46 0.69 3.52
C PHE A 82 -21.35 0.29 4.70
N ALA A 83 -21.14 0.86 5.89
CA ALA A 83 -22.00 0.61 7.05
C ALA A 83 -23.43 1.14 6.82
N LEU A 84 -23.58 2.38 6.36
CA LEU A 84 -24.89 3.01 6.09
C LEU A 84 -25.66 2.28 4.98
N LYS A 85 -24.96 1.76 3.97
CA LYS A 85 -25.55 0.95 2.89
C LYS A 85 -25.70 -0.53 3.27
N LYS A 86 -25.38 -0.92 4.52
CA LYS A 86 -25.37 -2.30 5.02
C LYS A 86 -24.54 -3.26 4.15
N TYR A 87 -23.52 -2.75 3.48
CA TYR A 87 -22.58 -3.51 2.67
C TYR A 87 -21.45 -4.09 3.54
N TRP A 88 -21.82 -4.98 4.45
CA TRP A 88 -20.90 -5.56 5.45
C TRP A 88 -19.73 -6.34 4.84
N TYR A 89 -19.89 -6.88 3.63
CA TYR A 89 -18.80 -7.48 2.86
C TYR A 89 -17.65 -6.50 2.67
N GLY A 90 -17.93 -5.33 2.07
CA GLY A 90 -16.92 -4.33 1.76
C GLY A 90 -16.36 -3.70 3.02
N PHE A 91 -17.20 -3.48 4.02
CA PHE A 91 -16.79 -2.97 5.34
C PHE A 91 -15.73 -3.88 5.98
N ALA A 92 -16.06 -5.16 6.18
CA ALA A 92 -15.16 -6.10 6.84
C ALA A 92 -13.90 -6.37 6.02
N TYR A 93 -14.03 -6.54 4.70
CA TYR A 93 -12.89 -6.71 3.80
C TYR A 93 -11.90 -5.53 3.91
N LEU A 94 -12.39 -4.29 3.85
CA LEU A 94 -11.54 -3.11 3.89
C LEU A 94 -10.90 -2.93 5.27
N LEU A 95 -11.66 -3.18 6.35
CA LEU A 95 -11.16 -3.11 7.72
C LEU A 95 -10.04 -4.13 7.97
N VAL A 96 -10.26 -5.41 7.60
CA VAL A 96 -9.27 -6.49 7.76
C VAL A 96 -8.03 -6.22 6.91
N THR A 97 -8.20 -5.76 5.67
CA THR A 97 -7.09 -5.43 4.78
C THR A 97 -6.20 -4.34 5.38
N MET A 98 -6.79 -3.24 5.86
CA MET A 98 -6.04 -2.11 6.44
C MET A 98 -5.40 -2.46 7.77
N ALA A 99 -6.12 -3.11 8.69
CA ALA A 99 -5.60 -3.51 10.00
C ALA A 99 -4.49 -4.57 9.88
N GLY A 100 -4.70 -5.57 9.02
CA GLY A 100 -3.68 -6.59 8.74
C GLY A 100 -2.45 -6.01 8.07
N GLY A 101 -2.62 -5.09 7.11
CA GLY A 101 -1.52 -4.38 6.49
C GLY A 101 -0.68 -3.58 7.48
N TRP A 102 -1.33 -2.91 8.45
CA TRP A 102 -0.64 -2.24 9.55
C TRP A 102 0.16 -3.22 10.41
N ALA A 103 -0.45 -4.33 10.83
CA ALA A 103 0.21 -5.33 11.65
C ALA A 103 1.43 -5.94 10.94
N ILE A 104 1.30 -6.30 9.67
CA ILE A 104 2.41 -6.85 8.87
C ILE A 104 3.52 -5.81 8.73
N SER A 105 3.19 -4.55 8.40
CA SER A 105 4.17 -3.46 8.26
C SER A 105 4.95 -3.21 9.54
N TYR A 106 4.27 -3.17 10.69
CA TYR A 106 4.90 -3.00 11.98
C TYR A 106 5.89 -4.13 12.28
N ASN A 107 5.49 -5.39 12.08
CA ASN A 107 6.35 -6.54 12.31
C ASN A 107 7.56 -6.55 11.36
N LEU A 108 7.37 -6.23 10.08
CA LEU A 108 8.47 -6.14 9.12
C LEU A 108 9.45 -5.03 9.50
N LYS A 109 8.97 -3.86 9.95
CA LYS A 109 9.84 -2.80 10.47
C LYS A 109 10.71 -3.28 11.63
N MET A 110 10.11 -3.99 12.58
CA MET A 110 10.81 -4.52 13.74
C MET A 110 11.79 -5.65 13.41
N LEU A 111 11.48 -6.44 12.38
CA LEU A 111 12.31 -7.56 11.91
C LEU A 111 13.51 -7.08 11.10
N PHE A 112 13.31 -6.14 10.18
CA PHE A 112 14.35 -5.67 9.26
C PHE A 112 15.22 -4.58 9.87
N ARG A 113 14.63 -3.70 10.68
CA ARG A 113 15.30 -2.56 11.30
C ARG A 113 16.16 -1.75 10.32
N ARG A 114 15.72 -1.65 9.07
CA ARG A 114 16.47 -0.99 8.00
C ARG A 114 16.57 0.51 8.30
N ASN A 115 17.79 1.03 8.32
CA ASN A 115 18.03 2.47 8.43
C ASN A 115 17.48 3.21 7.20
N ARG A 116 17.14 4.49 7.38
CA ARG A 116 16.67 5.34 6.27
C ARG A 116 17.84 5.81 5.40
N PRO A 117 17.59 6.21 4.14
CA PRO A 117 18.61 6.85 3.31
C PRO A 117 19.15 8.11 4.00
N GLN A 118 20.48 8.28 3.98
CA GLN A 118 21.19 9.44 4.54
C GLN A 118 22.13 10.03 3.49
N PHE A 119 21.61 10.27 2.28
CA PHE A 119 22.39 10.72 1.14
C PHE A 119 22.59 12.25 1.08
N TRP A 120 21.75 13.01 1.79
CA TRP A 120 21.81 14.47 1.90
C TRP A 120 21.19 14.92 3.23
N GLU A 121 21.42 16.17 3.61
CA GLU A 121 20.79 16.77 4.79
C GLU A 121 19.29 16.96 4.58
N LEU A 122 18.49 16.42 5.50
CA LEU A 122 17.04 16.45 5.38
C LEU A 122 16.48 17.80 5.83
N PHE A 123 15.66 18.40 4.98
CA PHE A 123 14.88 19.60 5.28
C PHE A 123 13.50 19.27 5.89
N TYR A 124 13.26 17.99 6.20
CA TYR A 124 12.02 17.45 6.75
C TYR A 124 12.35 16.50 7.91
N PRO A 125 11.58 16.50 9.01
CA PRO A 125 11.88 15.65 10.17
C PRO A 125 11.92 14.16 9.80
N LEU A 126 12.99 13.49 10.22
CA LEU A 126 13.09 12.03 10.09
C LEU A 126 11.96 11.36 10.88
N PRO A 127 11.21 10.44 10.26
CA PRO A 127 10.33 9.58 11.03
C PRO A 127 11.14 8.76 12.04
N HIS A 128 10.60 8.59 13.25
CA HIS A 128 11.26 7.87 14.35
C HIS A 128 11.30 6.33 14.17
N ASP A 129 10.78 5.80 13.07
CA ASP A 129 10.69 4.38 12.75
C ASP A 129 11.60 3.96 11.58
N PHE A 130 11.76 2.65 11.39
CA PHE A 130 12.61 2.06 10.36
C PHE A 130 12.10 2.30 8.93
N SER A 131 13.00 2.24 7.93
CA SER A 131 12.67 2.52 6.53
C SER A 131 11.78 1.46 5.89
N PHE A 132 12.06 0.18 6.13
CA PHE A 132 11.41 -0.93 5.42
C PHE A 132 10.26 -1.56 6.22
N PRO A 133 9.09 -1.81 5.60
CA PRO A 133 8.63 -1.26 4.33
C PRO A 133 8.13 0.18 4.48
N SER A 134 7.88 0.87 3.36
CA SER A 134 7.33 2.24 3.37
C SER A 134 5.85 2.24 3.76
N GLY A 135 5.52 2.78 4.92
CA GLY A 135 4.13 2.83 5.42
C GLY A 135 3.20 3.67 4.54
N HIS A 136 3.65 4.86 4.10
CA HIS A 136 2.86 5.73 3.21
C HIS A 136 2.54 5.03 1.88
N ALA A 137 3.54 4.38 1.28
CA ALA A 137 3.34 3.63 0.04
C ALA A 137 2.44 2.40 0.24
N LEU A 138 2.55 1.72 1.39
CA LEU A 138 1.74 0.56 1.71
C LEU A 138 0.28 0.94 1.88
N PHE A 139 -0.05 1.91 2.73
CA PHE A 139 -1.43 2.25 3.04
C PHE A 139 -2.16 2.93 1.89
N SER A 140 -1.49 3.78 1.11
CA SER A 140 -2.09 4.35 -0.11
C SER A 140 -2.42 3.24 -1.12
N SER A 141 -1.52 2.26 -1.27
CA SER A 141 -1.71 1.13 -2.20
C SER A 141 -2.76 0.14 -1.71
N LEU A 142 -2.78 -0.22 -0.43
CA LEU A 142 -3.81 -1.08 0.16
C LEU A 142 -5.20 -0.50 -0.06
N LEU A 143 -5.35 0.82 0.17
CA LEU A 143 -6.60 1.52 -0.07
C LEU A 143 -7.00 1.45 -1.55
N VAL A 144 -6.10 1.86 -2.46
CA VAL A 144 -6.42 1.90 -3.90
C VAL A 144 -6.69 0.51 -4.46
N VAL A 145 -5.85 -0.50 -4.17
CA VAL A 145 -6.06 -1.89 -4.60
C VAL A 145 -7.38 -2.43 -4.06
N SER A 146 -7.69 -2.17 -2.79
CA SER A 146 -8.97 -2.57 -2.19
C SER A 146 -10.16 -1.92 -2.87
N LEU A 147 -10.09 -0.63 -3.17
CA LEU A 147 -11.15 0.08 -3.89
C LEU A 147 -11.29 -0.42 -5.33
N LEU A 148 -10.19 -0.77 -6.02
CA LEU A 148 -10.24 -1.39 -7.35
C LEU A 148 -10.95 -2.75 -7.32
N ILE A 149 -10.64 -3.58 -6.32
CA ILE A 149 -11.29 -4.88 -6.11
C ILE A 149 -12.79 -4.69 -5.83
N LEU A 150 -13.15 -3.79 -4.91
CA LEU A 150 -14.54 -3.56 -4.52
C LEU A 150 -15.37 -2.85 -5.60
N SER A 151 -14.74 -2.04 -6.44
CA SER A 151 -15.40 -1.32 -7.54
C SER A 151 -15.37 -2.08 -8.87
N TRP A 152 -14.76 -3.27 -8.94
CA TRP A 152 -14.64 -4.06 -10.16
C TRP A 152 -16.01 -4.26 -10.84
N ARG A 153 -16.08 -3.96 -12.15
CA ARG A 153 -17.33 -3.98 -12.97
C ARG A 153 -18.45 -3.05 -12.47
N THR A 154 -18.14 -2.06 -11.65
CA THR A 154 -19.05 -0.96 -11.32
C THR A 154 -18.67 0.30 -12.12
N ARG A 155 -19.60 1.27 -12.19
CA ARG A 155 -19.33 2.58 -12.82
C ARG A 155 -18.20 3.37 -12.17
N TRP A 156 -17.79 3.02 -10.95
CA TRP A 156 -16.74 3.71 -10.20
C TRP A 156 -15.33 3.22 -10.52
N PHE A 157 -15.20 2.04 -11.14
CA PHE A 157 -13.90 1.41 -11.39
C PHE A 157 -12.93 2.35 -12.12
N LEU A 158 -13.38 2.97 -13.21
CA LEU A 158 -12.56 3.87 -14.00
C LEU A 158 -12.12 5.11 -13.19
N GLY A 159 -13.01 5.64 -12.34
CA GLY A 159 -12.65 6.75 -11.44
C GLY A 159 -11.57 6.36 -10.44
N VAL A 160 -11.64 5.15 -9.87
CA VAL A 160 -10.60 4.63 -8.96
C VAL A 160 -9.28 4.42 -9.71
N VAL A 161 -9.29 3.97 -10.96
CA VAL A 161 -8.08 3.84 -11.78
C VAL A 161 -7.46 5.22 -12.04
N LEU A 162 -8.25 6.16 -12.57
CA LEU A 162 -7.78 7.48 -13.00
C LEU A 162 -7.29 8.36 -11.85
N LEU A 163 -7.84 8.19 -10.64
CA LEU A 163 -7.42 8.97 -9.47
C LEU A 163 -6.47 8.21 -8.55
N GLY A 164 -6.71 6.90 -8.37
CA GLY A 164 -5.97 6.07 -7.43
C GLY A 164 -4.55 5.75 -7.88
N ILE A 165 -4.34 5.47 -9.17
CA ILE A 165 -2.99 5.18 -9.68
C ILE A 165 -2.09 6.42 -9.57
N PRO A 166 -2.48 7.61 -10.07
CA PRO A 166 -1.67 8.81 -9.87
C PRO A 166 -1.46 9.13 -8.40
N PHE A 167 -2.46 8.92 -7.55
CA PHE A 167 -2.31 9.12 -6.10
C PHE A 167 -1.19 8.24 -5.51
N VAL A 168 -1.17 6.93 -5.79
CA VAL A 168 -0.11 6.02 -5.31
C VAL A 168 1.27 6.44 -5.83
N LEU A 169 1.36 6.85 -7.10
CA LEU A 169 2.61 7.31 -7.72
C LEU A 169 3.12 8.62 -7.12
N VAL A 170 2.24 9.59 -6.89
CA VAL A 170 2.58 10.85 -6.22
C VAL A 170 3.09 10.59 -4.81
N ILE A 171 2.41 9.73 -4.04
CA ILE A 171 2.89 9.36 -2.71
C ILE A 171 4.28 8.73 -2.79
N ALA A 172 4.51 7.77 -3.68
CA ALA A 172 5.84 7.17 -3.86
C ALA A 172 6.91 8.22 -4.20
N TRP A 173 6.61 9.11 -5.15
CA TRP A 173 7.52 10.21 -5.51
C TRP A 173 7.87 11.08 -4.29
N THR A 174 6.88 11.47 -3.47
CA THR A 174 7.17 12.28 -2.26
C THR A 174 8.12 11.56 -1.30
N ARG A 175 8.04 10.23 -1.16
CA ARG A 175 8.92 9.47 -0.26
C ARG A 175 10.36 9.42 -0.75
N LEU A 176 10.57 9.35 -2.07
CA LEU A 176 11.88 9.40 -2.69
C LEU A 176 12.46 10.83 -2.66
N TYR A 177 11.64 11.82 -3.02
CA TYR A 177 12.02 13.23 -3.04
C TYR A 177 12.43 13.75 -1.67
N LEU A 178 11.69 13.37 -0.62
CA LEU A 178 12.02 13.72 0.76
C LEU A 178 13.18 12.91 1.33
N GLY A 179 13.73 11.93 0.58
CA GLY A 179 14.91 11.15 1.00
C GLY A 179 14.66 10.18 2.15
N VAL A 180 13.39 9.89 2.45
CA VAL A 180 13.03 9.12 3.66
C VAL A 180 12.89 7.63 3.40
N HIS A 181 12.77 7.18 2.15
CA HIS A 181 12.70 5.75 1.80
C HIS A 181 13.51 5.44 0.55
N PHE A 182 13.99 4.20 0.48
CA PHE A 182 14.56 3.64 -0.74
C PHE A 182 13.44 3.26 -1.73
N PRO A 183 13.70 3.29 -3.06
CA PRO A 183 12.79 2.73 -4.07
C PRO A 183 12.34 1.30 -3.77
N SER A 184 13.23 0.44 -3.28
CA SER A 184 12.92 -0.93 -2.86
C SER A 184 11.93 -1.00 -1.69
N ASP A 185 11.95 -0.06 -0.75
CA ASP A 185 10.96 0.00 0.33
C ASP A 185 9.54 0.25 -0.21
N ILE A 186 9.43 1.04 -1.29
CA ILE A 186 8.17 1.38 -1.95
C ILE A 186 7.67 0.21 -2.79
N LEU A 187 8.56 -0.38 -3.61
CA LEU A 187 8.23 -1.55 -4.43
C LEU A 187 7.75 -2.72 -3.57
N ALA A 188 8.44 -3.00 -2.47
CA ALA A 188 8.02 -4.02 -1.53
C ALA A 188 6.65 -3.72 -0.90
N SER A 189 6.39 -2.45 -0.54
CA SER A 189 5.06 -2.04 -0.06
C SER A 189 3.95 -2.26 -1.09
N TRP A 190 4.21 -1.99 -2.37
CA TRP A 190 3.24 -2.21 -3.45
C TRP A 190 2.96 -3.70 -3.68
N LEU A 191 4.00 -4.53 -3.72
CA LEU A 191 3.88 -5.97 -3.83
C LEU A 191 3.09 -6.55 -2.65
N LEU A 192 3.43 -6.12 -1.44
CA LEU A 192 2.73 -6.52 -0.22
C LEU A 192 1.26 -6.08 -0.24
N ALA A 193 0.97 -4.85 -0.68
CA ALA A 193 -0.41 -4.35 -0.77
C ALA A 193 -1.25 -5.21 -1.73
N ILE A 194 -0.70 -5.56 -2.89
CA ILE A 194 -1.36 -6.41 -3.89
C ILE A 194 -1.59 -7.81 -3.32
N ALA A 195 -0.53 -8.47 -2.83
CA ALA A 195 -0.60 -9.83 -2.29
C ALA A 195 -1.62 -9.93 -1.15
N TRP A 196 -1.54 -9.02 -0.18
CA TRP A 196 -2.40 -9.03 1.00
C TRP A 196 -3.86 -8.74 0.66
N SER A 197 -4.14 -7.71 -0.15
CA SER A 197 -5.51 -7.36 -0.54
C SER A 197 -6.18 -8.50 -1.31
N LEU A 198 -5.46 -9.14 -2.23
CA LEU A 198 -5.98 -10.27 -2.99
C LEU A 198 -6.17 -11.51 -2.12
N LEU A 199 -5.26 -11.78 -1.17
CA LEU A 199 -5.39 -12.89 -0.23
C LEU A 199 -6.63 -12.71 0.66
N VAL A 200 -6.79 -11.53 1.28
CA VAL A 200 -7.98 -11.22 2.09
C VAL A 200 -9.23 -11.35 1.22
N HIS A 201 -9.21 -10.88 -0.02
CA HIS A 201 -10.33 -11.01 -0.94
C HIS A 201 -10.70 -12.47 -1.18
N LEU A 202 -9.74 -13.33 -1.53
CA LEU A 202 -9.98 -14.77 -1.75
C LEU A 202 -10.51 -15.47 -0.51
N CYS A 203 -9.89 -15.26 0.65
CA CYS A 203 -10.33 -15.86 1.91
C CYS A 203 -11.75 -15.41 2.26
N TRP A 204 -12.04 -14.11 2.10
CA TRP A 204 -13.35 -13.54 2.40
C TRP A 204 -14.44 -14.08 1.47
N GLN A 205 -14.15 -14.28 0.18
CA GLN A 205 -15.07 -14.96 -0.73
C GLN A 205 -15.37 -16.39 -0.28
N GLN A 206 -14.35 -17.15 0.12
CA GLN A 206 -14.51 -18.56 0.48
C GLN A 206 -15.34 -18.72 1.76
N LEU A 207 -15.10 -17.87 2.77
CA LEU A 207 -15.87 -17.83 4.02
C LEU A 207 -17.37 -17.53 3.80
N LEU A 208 -17.70 -16.81 2.73
CA LEU A 208 -19.09 -16.48 2.40
C LEU A 208 -19.74 -17.50 1.45
N LYS A 209 -18.95 -18.34 0.78
CA LYS A 209 -19.41 -19.47 -0.03
C LYS A 209 -19.69 -20.70 0.82
N THR A 210 -19.00 -20.88 1.95
CA THR A 210 -19.32 -21.95 2.89
C THR A 210 -20.75 -21.77 3.39
N PRO A 211 -21.67 -22.72 3.10
CA PRO A 211 -22.98 -22.72 3.74
C PRO A 211 -22.75 -22.69 5.24
N LYS A 212 -23.55 -21.93 5.99
CA LYS A 212 -23.56 -22.02 7.45
C LYS A 212 -23.61 -23.49 7.86
N ALA A 213 -22.49 -24.07 8.27
CA ALA A 213 -22.42 -25.23 9.15
C ALA A 213 -22.74 -24.76 10.59
N ILE A 214 -23.74 -23.88 10.69
CA ILE A 214 -24.42 -23.51 11.93
C ILE A 214 -25.87 -23.84 11.60
N GLY A 215 -26.12 -25.15 11.59
CA GLY A 215 -27.47 -25.66 11.66
C GLY A 215 -28.08 -25.30 13.01
N LYS A 216 -29.39 -25.08 12.95
CA LYS A 216 -30.39 -25.36 13.98
C LYS A 216 -30.13 -24.77 15.37
#